data_AF-A0A0G1DC22-F1
#
_entry.id   AF-A0A0G1DC22-F1
#
_cell.length_a   1.000
_cell.length_b   1.000
_cell.length_c   1.000
_cell.angle_alpha   90.00
_cell.angle_beta   90.00
_cell.angle_gamma   90.00
#
_symmetry.space_group_name_H-M   'P 1'
#
loop_
_entity.id
_entity.type
_entity.pdbx_description
1 polymer ?
#
loop_
_entity_poly.entity_id
_entity_poly.type
_entity_poly.pdbx_seq_one_letter_code
_entity_poly.pdbx_strand_id
1 'polypeptide(L)' 'MKKYLVAAIGFLAFIYLLNPTAGFFEFIPDNVPFLGNLDEATASFLLFSVLAYFGYDVRDVFGSLWNRKKQN' A
#
# COMPACT_ATOMS: atom_id res chain seq x y z
N MET A 1 -15.33 16.71 -3.08
CA MET A 1 -15.12 16.40 -1.64
C MET A 1 -14.56 15.01 -1.42
N LYS A 2 -15.26 13.93 -1.79
CA LYS A 2 -14.80 12.54 -1.56
C LYS A 2 -13.40 12.21 -2.13
N LYS A 3 -13.09 12.67 -3.35
CA LYS A 3 -11.79 12.45 -3.99
C LYS A 3 -10.60 13.02 -3.20
N TYR A 4 -10.74 14.22 -2.65
CA TYR A 4 -9.67 14.86 -1.86
C TYR A 4 -9.42 14.12 -0.55
N LEU A 5 -10.48 13.62 0.09
CA LEU A 5 -10.38 12.81 1.30
C LEU A 5 -9.66 11.48 1.01
N VAL A 6 -10.01 10.80 -0.08
CA VAL A 6 -9.35 9.57 -0.51
C VAL A 6 -7.87 9.82 -0.86
N ALA A 7 -7.55 10.92 -1.53
CA ALA A 7 -6.16 11.32 -1.79
C ALA A 7 -5.38 11.61 -0.50
N ALA A 8 -5.99 12.30 0.47
CA ALA A 8 -5.36 12.56 1.77
C ALA A 8 -5.08 11.27 2.53
N ILE A 9 -6.01 10.31 2.53
CA ILE A 9 -5.80 8.98 3.14
C ILE A 9 -4.63 8.25 2.46
N GLY A 10 -4.57 8.24 1.13
CA GLY A 10 -3.45 7.62 0.42
C GLY A 10 -2.11 8.28 0.74
N PHE A 11 -2.08 9.60 0.85
CA PHE A 11 -0.88 10.33 1.22
C PHE A 11 -0.40 10.00 2.64
N LEU A 12 -1.32 9.91 3.60
CA LEU A 12 -0.99 9.50 4.97
C LEU A 12 -0.48 8.05 5.02
N ALA A 13 -1.13 7.12 4.30
CA ALA A 13 -0.68 5.73 4.21
C ALA A 13 0.73 5.63 3.60
N PHE A 14 1.01 6.43 2.56
CA PHE A 14 2.34 6.50 1.95
C PHE A 14 3.40 7.01 2.93
N ILE A 15 3.14 8.12 3.65
CA ILE A 15 4.06 8.64 4.66
C ILE A 15 4.30 7.62 5.78
N TYR A 16 3.24 6.95 6.23
CA TYR A 16 3.34 5.92 7.27
C TYR A 16 4.27 4.78 6.84
N LEU A 17 4.13 4.29 5.60
CA LEU A 17 5.00 3.25 5.04
C LEU A 17 6.46 3.67 4.83
N LEU A 18 6.74 4.97 4.72
CA LEU A 18 8.12 5.45 4.72
C LEU A 18 8.81 5.25 6.07
N ASN A 19 8.05 4.90 7.12
CA ASN A 19 8.52 4.68 8.49
C ASN A 19 9.52 5.77 8.94
N PRO A 20 9.13 7.07 8.89
CA PRO A 20 10.03 8.17 9.26
C PRO A 20 10.45 8.12 10.74
N THR A 21 9.69 7.39 11.55
CA THR A 21 9.94 7.16 12.97
C THR A 21 10.88 5.97 13.24
N ALA A 22 11.34 5.24 12.22
CA ALA A 22 12.28 4.11 12.32
C ALA A 22 11.91 3.08 13.40
N GLY A 23 10.61 2.78 13.56
CA GLY A 23 10.14 1.80 14.55
C GLY A 23 10.08 2.28 16.01
N PHE A 24 10.27 3.58 16.28
CA PHE A 24 10.16 4.10 17.66
C PHE A 24 8.74 4.11 18.25
N PHE A 25 7.71 3.95 17.41
CA PHE A 25 6.29 3.99 17.80
C PHE A 25 5.52 2.80 17.20
N GLU A 26 5.96 1.59 17.51
CA GLU A 26 5.24 0.36 17.13
C GLU A 26 4.22 -0.01 18.22
N PHE A 27 2.95 -0.14 17.84
CA PHE A 27 1.87 -0.60 18.75
C PHE A 27 1.89 -2.12 18.92
N ILE A 28 2.40 -2.85 17.93
CA ILE A 28 2.53 -4.30 17.92
C ILE A 28 4.02 -4.64 17.90
N PRO A 29 4.50 -5.60 18.70
CA PRO A 29 5.91 -5.97 18.68
C PRO A 29 6.29 -6.65 17.35
N ASP A 30 7.25 -6.06 16.65
CA ASP A 30 7.77 -6.50 15.33
C ASP A 30 8.36 -7.91 15.28
N ASN A 31 8.65 -8.45 16.45
CA ASN A 31 9.28 -9.75 16.68
C ASN A 31 8.27 -10.90 16.89
N VAL A 32 6.96 -10.63 16.75
CA VAL A 32 5.94 -11.68 16.75
C VAL A 32 5.71 -12.20 15.33
N PRO A 33 6.03 -13.48 15.04
CA PRO A 33 5.76 -14.06 13.74
C PRO A 33 4.28 -13.91 13.36
N PHE A 34 4.02 -13.56 12.10
CA PHE A 34 2.69 -13.26 11.51
C PHE A 34 2.00 -11.96 11.96
N LEU A 35 2.42 -11.30 13.04
CA LEU A 35 1.71 -10.15 13.62
C LEU A 35 2.52 -8.85 13.64
N GLY A 36 3.83 -8.94 13.77
CA GLY A 36 4.71 -7.78 13.98
C GLY A 36 5.00 -6.95 12.73
N ASN A 37 4.01 -6.69 11.86
CA ASN A 37 4.06 -5.74 10.73
C ASN A 37 2.64 -5.57 10.09
N LEU A 38 1.59 -5.81 10.89
CA LEU A 38 0.22 -5.86 10.37
C LEU A 38 -0.31 -4.49 9.99
N ASP A 39 0.11 -3.47 10.69
CA ASP A 39 -0.19 -2.08 10.45
C ASP A 39 0.47 -1.58 9.16
N GLU A 40 1.70 -2.00 8.84
CA GLU A 40 2.35 -1.76 7.54
C GLU A 40 1.63 -2.51 6.41
N ALA A 41 1.24 -3.76 6.65
CA ALA A 41 0.45 -4.53 5.67
C ALA A 41 -0.90 -3.85 5.39
N THR A 42 -1.54 -3.32 6.44
CA THR A 42 -2.81 -2.58 6.34
C THR A 42 -2.62 -1.26 5.60
N ALA A 43 -1.56 -0.50 5.92
CA ALA A 43 -1.23 0.74 5.22
C ALA A 43 -0.91 0.49 3.74
N SER A 44 -0.23 -0.61 3.42
CA SER A 44 0.03 -1.04 2.04
C SER A 44 -1.25 -1.37 1.29
N PHE A 45 -2.15 -2.16 1.90
CA PHE A 45 -3.44 -2.49 1.31
C PHE A 45 -4.31 -1.25 1.09
N LEU A 46 -4.31 -0.33 2.05
CA LEU A 46 -5.03 0.93 1.95
C LEU A 46 -4.48 1.81 0.82
N LEU A 47 -3.16 1.90 0.69
CA LEU A 47 -2.51 2.65 -0.39
C LEU A 47 -2.87 2.07 -1.76
N PHE A 48 -2.83 0.75 -1.94
CA PHE A 48 -3.26 0.10 -3.19
C PHE A 48 -4.74 0.33 -3.48
N SER A 49 -5.60 0.31 -2.45
CA SER A 49 -7.03 0.58 -2.60
C SER A 49 -7.29 2.02 -3.05
N VAL A 50 -6.52 2.98 -2.54
CA VAL A 50 -6.58 4.38 -2.97
C VAL A 50 -6.10 4.53 -4.42
N LEU A 51 -5.00 3.88 -4.80
CA LEU A 51 -4.51 3.90 -6.19
C LEU A 51 -5.55 3.32 -7.15
N ALA A 52 -6.16 2.18 -6.80
CA ALA A 52 -7.24 1.57 -7.57
C ALA A 52 -8.46 2.49 -7.70
N TYR A 53 -8.81 3.23 -6.63
CA TYR A 53 -9.88 4.25 -6.68
C TYR A 53 -9.61 5.35 -7.73
N PHE A 54 -8.34 5.68 -7.98
CA PHE A 54 -7.94 6.64 -9.01
C PHE A 54 -7.71 6.00 -10.40
N GLY A 55 -7.94 4.70 -10.54
CA GLY A 55 -7.78 3.97 -11.81
C GLY A 55 -6.39 3.35 -12.01
N TYR A 56 -5.53 3.37 -10.99
CA TYR A 56 -4.25 2.69 -11.02
C TYR A 56 -4.39 1.34 -10.31
N ASP A 57 -4.91 0.33 -11.02
CA ASP A 57 -4.96 -1.03 -10.48
C ASP A 57 -3.60 -1.72 -10.68
N VAL A 58 -2.96 -2.09 -9.58
CA VAL A 58 -1.71 -2.87 -9.59
C VAL A 58 -1.88 -4.22 -10.31
N ARG A 59 -3.10 -4.75 -10.41
CA ARG A 59 -3.39 -5.99 -11.18
C ARG A 59 -3.11 -5.81 -12.66
N ASP A 60 -3.34 -4.61 -13.21
CA ASP A 60 -3.09 -4.32 -14.62
C ASP A 60 -1.60 -4.36 -14.95
N VAL A 61 -0.74 -4.08 -13.98
CA VAL A 61 0.72 -4.21 -14.13
C VAL A 61 1.09 -5.68 -14.38
N PHE A 62 0.54 -6.62 -13.59
CA PHE A 62 0.84 -8.04 -13.76
C PHE A 62 0.19 -8.62 -15.04
N GLY A 63 -1.03 -8.21 -15.37
CA GLY A 63 -1.73 -8.65 -16.59
C GLY A 63 -1.05 -8.16 -17.88
N SER A 64 -0.60 -6.90 -17.89
CA SER A 64 0.11 -6.33 -19.04
C SER A 64 1.49 -6.96 -19.26
N LEU A 65 2.22 -7.29 -18.20
CA LEU A 65 3.50 -7.99 -18.28
C LEU A 65 3.35 -9.41 -18.85
N TRP A 66 2.31 -10.14 -18.43
CA TRP A 66 2.03 -11.48 -18.94
C TRP A 66 1.72 -11.48 -20.45
N ASN A 67 0.92 -10.52 -20.92
CA ASN A 67 0.57 -10.42 -22.34
C ASN A 67 1.78 -10.06 -23.23
N ARG A 68 2.74 -9.27 -22.76
CA ARG A 68 3.98 -9.00 -23.51
C ARG A 68 4.84 -10.24 -23.71
N LYS A 69 4.86 -11.15 -22.73
CA LYS A 69 5.61 -12.41 -22.83
C LYS A 69 5.04 -13.39 -23.85
N LYS A 70 3.76 -13.25 -24.22
CA LYS A 70 3.08 -14.09 -25.20
C LYS A 70 3.25 -13.59 -26.64
N GLN A 71 3.75 -12.37 -26.83
CA GLN A 71 4.00 -11.75 -28.13
C GLN A 71 5.48 -11.72 -28.56
N ASN A 72 6.39 -12.20 -27.69
CA ASN A 72 7.79 -12.51 -28.02
C ASN A 72 8.00 -14.02 -28.02
#